data_AF-A0A0V1C2I4-F1
#
_entry.id   AF-A0A0V1C2I4-F1
#
_cell.length_a   1.000
_cell.length_b   1.000
_cell.length_c   1.000
_cell.angle_alpha   90.00
_cell.angle_beta   90.00
_cell.angle_gamma   90.00
#
_symmetry.space_group_name_H-M   'P 1'
#
loop_
_entity.id
_entity.type
_entity.pdbx_description
1 polymer ?
#
loop_
_entity_poly.entity_id
_entity_poly.type
_entity_poly.pdbx_seq_one_letter_code
_entity_poly.pdbx_strand_id
1 'polypeptide(L)'
;MADVPDLHLVPNHRGSMSLVHEGRVYKLKRASRQKYWRCSKDKEGCNGAVWTNLDVTTVIKQNDHIESCPVDEHLAYKLGKKAILKKRSAEETKSIPAIYDEEASAASTQPSTSGHFPLYKRVKSSMYRHRAKRYPKLPSHRRYLQIPVPFRTTKSGDDFLLWQSATRHILVFATGYNIRLLAAMRTWGMD
;
A
#
# COMPACT_ATOMS: atom_id res chain seq x y z
N MET A 1 32.68 20.45 -4.49
CA MET A 1 31.84 20.08 -3.33
C MET A 1 31.78 18.56 -3.30
N ALA A 2 32.06 17.91 -2.18
CA ALA A 2 31.96 16.45 -2.11
C ALA A 2 30.49 16.07 -2.31
N ASP A 3 30.19 15.40 -3.40
CA ASP A 3 28.84 14.95 -3.73
C ASP A 3 28.44 13.93 -2.65
N VAL A 4 27.54 14.32 -1.75
CA VAL A 4 27.06 13.42 -0.70
C VAL A 4 26.32 12.29 -1.42
N PRO A 5 26.69 11.01 -1.22
CA PRO A 5 26.05 9.93 -1.93
C PRO A 5 24.55 9.93 -1.64
N ASP A 6 23.73 10.12 -2.67
CA ASP A 6 22.28 10.11 -2.55
C ASP A 6 21.82 8.67 -2.27
N LEU A 7 21.60 8.34 -1.00
CA LEU A 7 21.26 7.01 -0.50
C LEU A 7 19.86 7.02 0.11
N HIS A 8 18.88 6.41 -0.58
CA HIS A 8 17.50 6.32 -0.11
C HIS A 8 17.10 4.90 0.22
N LEU A 9 16.59 4.67 1.44
CA LEU A 9 15.94 3.41 1.78
C LEU A 9 14.45 3.45 1.46
N VAL A 10 13.99 2.53 0.62
CA VAL A 10 12.59 2.46 0.21
C VAL A 10 12.01 1.06 0.45
N PRO A 11 10.79 0.94 1.02
CA PRO A 11 10.15 -0.36 1.21
C PRO A 11 9.88 -1.05 -0.13
N ASN A 12 10.29 -2.32 -0.24
CA ASN A 12 10.03 -3.13 -1.42
C ASN A 12 8.73 -3.94 -1.29
N HIS A 13 8.32 -4.57 -2.40
CA HIS A 13 7.09 -5.36 -2.46
C HIS A 13 7.04 -6.56 -1.50
N ARG A 14 8.21 -7.02 -1.02
CA ARG A 14 8.33 -8.17 -0.10
C ARG A 14 8.40 -7.75 1.37
N GLY A 15 8.19 -6.47 1.68
CA GLY A 15 8.27 -5.94 3.05
C GLY A 15 9.68 -5.76 3.58
N SER A 16 10.71 -5.97 2.74
CA SER A 16 12.10 -5.67 3.07
C SER A 16 12.47 -4.27 2.55
N MET A 17 13.61 -3.72 2.96
CA MET A 17 14.11 -2.45 2.44
C MET A 17 14.98 -2.66 1.21
N SER A 18 14.82 -1.78 0.23
CA SER A 18 15.74 -1.63 -0.90
C SER A 18 16.50 -0.32 -0.77
N LEU A 19 17.75 -0.32 -1.23
CA LEU A 19 18.53 0.90 -1.39
C LEU A 19 18.30 1.45 -2.79
N VAL A 20 18.06 2.75 -2.91
CA VAL A 20 18.13 3.49 -4.17
C VAL A 20 19.36 4.37 -4.12
N HIS A 21 20.24 4.22 -5.10
CA HIS A 21 21.48 4.98 -5.24
C HIS A 21 21.76 5.16 -6.73
N GLU A 22 22.11 6.38 -7.17
CA GLU A 22 22.40 6.72 -8.57
C GLU A 22 21.30 6.25 -9.54
N GLY A 23 20.03 6.49 -9.19
CA GLY A 23 18.88 6.10 -10.01
C GLY A 23 18.69 4.59 -10.19
N ARG A 24 19.35 3.76 -9.38
CA ARG A 24 19.25 2.28 -9.43
C ARG A 24 18.79 1.70 -8.11
N VAL A 25 18.02 0.61 -8.17
CA VAL A 25 17.56 -0.12 -6.99
C VAL A 25 18.47 -1.30 -6.69
N TYR A 26 18.84 -1.45 -5.43
CA TYR A 26 19.62 -2.56 -4.90
C TYR A 26 18.82 -3.31 -3.82
N LYS A 27 18.99 -4.64 -3.81
CA LYS A 27 18.42 -5.56 -2.83
C LYS A 27 19.47 -5.86 -1.77
N LEU A 28 19.10 -5.79 -0.49
CA LEU A 28 19.96 -6.23 0.59
C LEU A 28 20.23 -7.74 0.48
N LYS A 29 21.49 -8.15 0.60
CA LYS A 29 21.91 -9.56 0.58
C LYS A 29 22.57 -9.99 1.87
N ARG A 30 23.30 -9.10 2.54
CA ARG A 30 23.95 -9.36 3.83
C ARG A 30 23.98 -8.08 4.66
N ALA A 31 23.72 -8.20 5.95
CA ALA A 31 23.90 -7.14 6.94
C ALA A 31 24.72 -7.73 8.09
N SER A 32 26.01 -7.41 8.16
CA SER A 32 26.90 -7.85 9.24
C SER A 32 27.64 -6.64 9.80
N ARG A 33 28.97 -6.55 9.64
CA ARG A 33 29.73 -5.32 9.97
C ARG A 33 29.46 -4.16 9.00
N GLN A 34 29.05 -4.51 7.79
CA GLN A 34 28.63 -3.61 6.72
C GLN A 34 27.42 -4.24 6.00
N LYS A 35 26.70 -3.43 5.23
CA LYS A 35 25.58 -3.89 4.41
C LYS A 35 26.04 -4.08 2.97
N TYR A 36 25.73 -5.25 2.42
CA TYR A 36 26.00 -5.62 1.03
C TYR A 36 24.69 -5.61 0.25
N TRP A 37 24.66 -4.80 -0.80
CA TRP A 37 23.53 -4.57 -1.67
C TRP A 37 23.88 -5.00 -3.09
N ARG A 38 22.98 -5.75 -3.73
CA ARG A 38 23.15 -6.18 -5.13
C ARG A 38 22.10 -5.52 -6.01
N CYS A 39 22.49 -5.09 -7.21
CA CYS A 39 21.59 -4.50 -8.18
C CYS A 39 20.34 -5.37 -8.37
N SER A 40 19.18 -4.73 -8.46
CA SER A 40 17.91 -5.43 -8.62
C SER A 40 17.79 -6.19 -9.95
N LYS A 41 18.65 -5.83 -10.91
CA LYS A 41 18.85 -6.45 -12.22
C LYS A 41 19.89 -7.58 -12.21
N ASP A 42 20.20 -8.12 -11.03
CA ASP A 42 21.12 -9.24 -10.86
C ASP A 42 20.78 -10.48 -11.70
N LYS A 43 19.49 -10.71 -11.94
CA LYS A 43 19.02 -11.81 -12.79
C LYS A 43 19.10 -11.52 -14.29
N GLU A 44 19.28 -10.26 -14.66
CA GLU A 44 19.45 -9.81 -16.05
C GLU A 44 20.94 -9.65 -16.40
N GLY A 45 21.84 -10.23 -15.58
CA GLY A 45 23.29 -10.22 -15.79
C GLY A 45 24.02 -9.02 -15.17
N CYS A 46 23.31 -8.10 -14.50
CA CYS A 46 23.96 -6.95 -13.88
C CYS A 46 24.67 -7.32 -12.56
N ASN A 47 25.99 -7.16 -12.53
CA ASN A 47 26.83 -7.44 -11.36
C ASN A 47 27.03 -6.23 -10.43
N GLY A 48 26.37 -5.10 -10.73
CA GLY A 48 26.45 -3.89 -9.92
C GLY A 48 26.10 -4.16 -8.46
N ALA A 49 26.91 -3.64 -7.56
CA ALA A 49 26.77 -3.86 -6.14
C ALA A 49 27.32 -2.68 -5.35
N VAL A 50 26.76 -2.46 -4.17
CA VAL A 50 27.16 -1.39 -3.26
C VAL A 50 27.36 -1.99 -1.87
N TRP A 51 28.43 -1.59 -1.21
CA TRP A 51 28.66 -1.84 0.21
C TRP A 51 28.53 -0.52 0.94
N THR A 52 27.67 -0.48 1.96
CA THR A 52 27.49 0.69 2.81
C THR A 52 27.84 0.37 4.25
N ASN A 53 28.06 1.40 5.05
CA ASN A 53 28.04 1.25 6.50
C ASN A 53 26.66 0.74 6.98
N LEU A 54 26.57 0.38 8.26
CA LEU A 54 25.35 -0.18 8.84
C LEU A 54 24.16 0.79 8.76
N ASP A 55 24.42 2.07 8.93
CA ASP A 55 23.39 3.11 8.91
C ASP A 55 23.01 3.57 7.49
N VAL A 56 23.70 3.06 6.46
CA VAL A 56 23.44 3.38 5.05
C VAL A 56 23.61 4.88 4.77
N THR A 57 24.56 5.52 5.44
CA THR A 57 24.89 6.93 5.26
C THR A 57 26.08 7.13 4.33
N THR A 58 26.93 6.12 4.16
CA THR A 58 28.11 6.19 3.30
C THR A 58 28.29 4.94 2.45
N VAL A 59 28.74 5.14 1.22
CA VAL A 59 29.21 4.05 0.34
C VAL A 59 30.68 3.77 0.66
N ILE A 60 30.98 2.53 1.03
CA ILE A 60 32.33 2.05 1.33
C ILE A 60 33.01 1.51 0.06
N LYS A 61 32.25 0.79 -0.76
CA LYS A 61 32.71 0.19 -2.01
C LYS A 61 31.55 0.07 -3.00
N GLN A 62 31.83 0.22 -4.29
CA GLN A 62 30.89 0.01 -5.37
C GLN A 62 31.52 -0.86 -6.46
N ASN A 63 30.70 -1.71 -7.06
CA ASN A 63 31.02 -2.45 -8.28
C ASN A 63 30.23 -1.86 -9.44
N ASP A 64 30.85 -1.85 -10.62
CA ASP A 64 30.25 -1.31 -11.84
C ASP A 64 29.04 -2.11 -12.30
N HIS A 65 28.15 -1.39 -12.99
CA HIS A 65 27.01 -1.98 -13.69
C HIS A 65 27.40 -2.32 -15.13
N ILE A 66 26.65 -3.23 -15.73
CA ILE A 66 26.67 -3.38 -17.19
C ILE A 66 26.11 -2.12 -17.85
N GLU A 67 26.59 -1.77 -19.06
CA GLU A 67 26.17 -0.56 -19.78
C GLU A 67 24.65 -0.49 -19.98
N SER A 68 24.00 -1.65 -20.19
CA SER A 68 22.55 -1.74 -20.39
C SER A 68 21.73 -1.62 -19.10
N CYS A 69 22.35 -1.46 -17.93
CA CYS A 69 21.63 -1.37 -16.66
C CYS A 69 20.92 0.00 -16.55
N PRO A 70 19.57 0.03 -16.53
CA PRO A 70 18.82 1.27 -16.63
C PRO A 70 19.02 2.16 -15.40
N VAL A 71 19.08 3.47 -15.66
CA VAL A 71 19.12 4.55 -14.66
C VAL A 71 17.84 5.35 -14.76
N ASP A 72 17.20 5.59 -13.62
CA ASP A 72 16.05 6.48 -13.51
C ASP A 72 16.24 7.35 -12.27
N GLU A 73 16.65 8.60 -12.48
CA GLU A 73 16.92 9.57 -11.41
C GLU A 73 15.69 9.74 -10.49
N HIS A 74 14.49 9.71 -11.05
CA HIS A 74 13.24 9.86 -10.30
C HIS A 74 12.72 8.53 -9.72
N LEU A 75 13.51 7.46 -9.73
CA LEU A 75 13.09 6.15 -9.23
C LEU A 75 12.84 6.16 -7.72
N ALA A 76 13.70 6.84 -6.96
CA ALA A 76 13.53 7.03 -5.51
C ALA A 76 12.17 7.69 -5.22
N TYR A 77 11.87 8.79 -5.92
CA TYR A 77 10.60 9.51 -5.82
C TYR A 77 9.40 8.61 -6.16
N LYS A 78 9.42 7.92 -7.30
CA LYS A 78 8.35 7.01 -7.74
C LYS A 78 8.07 5.92 -6.71
N LEU A 79 9.11 5.31 -6.14
CA LEU A 79 8.96 4.26 -5.13
C LEU A 79 8.47 4.82 -3.79
N GLY A 80 8.97 5.98 -3.37
CA GLY A 80 8.52 6.69 -2.18
C GLY A 80 7.02 7.00 -2.24
N LYS A 81 6.56 7.63 -3.33
CA LYS A 81 5.12 7.94 -3.52
C LYS A 81 4.23 6.68 -3.53
N LYS A 82 4.70 5.57 -4.13
CA LYS A 82 3.99 4.28 -4.05
C LYS A 82 3.89 3.77 -2.61
N ALA A 83 4.91 3.95 -1.79
CA ALA A 83 4.87 3.53 -0.38
C ALA A 83 3.87 4.36 0.43
N ILE A 84 3.85 5.69 0.23
CA ILE A 84 2.89 6.61 0.85
C ILE A 84 1.45 6.20 0.51
N LEU A 85 1.15 6.02 -0.79
CA LEU A 85 -0.18 5.61 -1.24
C LEU A 85 -0.64 4.30 -0.60
N LYS A 86 0.24 3.29 -0.49
CA LYS A 86 -0.08 2.01 0.16
C LYS A 86 -0.36 2.17 1.64
N LYS A 87 0.42 2.99 2.35
CA LYS A 87 0.26 3.26 3.78
C LYS A 87 -1.07 3.95 4.04
N ARG A 88 -1.32 5.08 3.37
CA ARG A 88 -2.58 5.83 3.46
C ARG A 88 -3.79 4.96 3.12
N SER A 89 -3.70 4.13 2.08
CA SER A 89 -4.77 3.19 1.71
C SER A 89 -5.12 2.15 2.77
N ALA A 90 -4.14 1.76 3.61
CA ALA A 90 -4.36 0.80 4.68
C ALA A 90 -4.96 1.46 5.93
N GLU A 91 -4.54 2.68 6.23
CA GLU A 91 -4.88 3.40 7.46
C GLU A 91 -6.18 4.19 7.34
N GLU A 92 -6.38 4.88 6.21
CA GLU A 92 -7.50 5.80 6.02
C GLU A 92 -8.80 5.13 5.57
N THR A 93 -9.91 5.77 5.94
CA THR A 93 -11.27 5.35 5.56
C THR A 93 -11.74 5.99 4.25
N LYS A 94 -11.09 7.07 3.79
CA LYS A 94 -11.37 7.74 2.51
C LYS A 94 -11.35 6.77 1.33
N SER A 95 -12.05 7.09 0.24
CA SER A 95 -12.05 6.24 -0.95
C SER A 95 -10.64 6.16 -1.56
N ILE A 96 -10.30 5.04 -2.22
CA ILE A 96 -9.00 4.89 -2.90
C ILE A 96 -8.76 5.98 -3.97
N PRO A 97 -9.76 6.37 -4.79
CA PRO A 97 -9.62 7.53 -5.69
C PRO A 97 -9.28 8.82 -4.94
N ALA A 98 -10.00 9.15 -3.86
CA ALA A 98 -9.75 10.40 -3.11
C ALA A 98 -8.33 10.44 -2.52
N ILE A 99 -7.85 9.32 -1.96
CA ILE A 99 -6.47 9.23 -1.45
C ILE A 99 -5.44 9.48 -2.57
N TYR A 100 -5.70 8.94 -3.77
CA TYR A 100 -4.82 9.14 -4.91
C TYR A 100 -4.82 10.59 -5.39
N ASP A 101 -6.00 11.19 -5.56
CA ASP A 101 -6.14 12.56 -6.06
C ASP A 101 -5.50 13.56 -5.09
N GLU A 102 -5.69 13.41 -3.78
CA GLU A 102 -5.03 14.24 -2.76
C GLU A 102 -3.49 14.16 -2.85
N GLU A 103 -2.92 12.96 -2.98
CA GLU A 103 -1.47 12.78 -3.13
C GLU A 103 -0.94 13.31 -4.46
N ALA A 104 -1.70 13.15 -5.54
CA ALA A 104 -1.35 13.62 -6.86
C ALA A 104 -1.37 15.16 -6.92
N SER A 105 -2.39 15.80 -6.33
CA SER A 105 -2.47 17.25 -6.19
C SER A 105 -1.36 17.82 -5.29
N ALA A 106 -1.01 17.13 -4.20
CA ALA A 106 0.15 17.54 -3.40
C ALA A 106 1.46 17.45 -4.20
N ALA A 107 1.64 16.37 -4.98
CA ALA A 107 2.79 16.17 -5.83
C ALA A 107 2.89 17.16 -6.99
N SER A 108 1.77 17.67 -7.51
CA SER A 108 1.79 18.64 -8.61
C SER A 108 2.34 20.01 -8.24
N THR A 109 2.44 20.33 -6.94
CA THR A 109 3.05 21.58 -6.45
C THR A 109 4.56 21.65 -6.67
N GLN A 110 5.21 20.54 -7.03
CA GLN A 110 6.64 20.44 -7.30
C GLN A 110 6.87 20.13 -8.79
N PRO A 111 7.06 21.16 -9.65
CA PRO A 111 7.14 20.97 -11.10
C PRO A 111 8.23 19.99 -11.55
N SER A 112 9.36 19.94 -10.84
CA SER A 112 10.51 19.06 -11.13
C SER A 112 10.21 17.57 -10.94
N THR A 113 9.17 17.19 -10.20
CA THR A 113 8.85 15.79 -9.90
C THR A 113 7.41 15.38 -10.22
N SER A 114 6.53 16.35 -10.53
CA SER A 114 5.10 16.11 -10.79
C SER A 114 4.87 15.10 -11.92
N GLY A 115 5.60 15.21 -13.03
CA GLY A 115 5.51 14.30 -14.17
C GLY A 115 5.93 12.86 -13.86
N HIS A 116 6.60 12.62 -12.74
CA HIS A 116 7.06 11.31 -12.29
C HIS A 116 6.12 10.67 -11.26
N PHE A 117 5.01 11.32 -10.91
CA PHE A 117 4.04 10.74 -9.99
C PHE A 117 3.46 9.43 -10.57
N PRO A 118 3.34 8.35 -9.77
CA PRO A 118 2.85 7.07 -10.27
C PRO A 118 1.43 7.15 -10.81
N LEU A 119 1.21 6.73 -12.05
CA LEU A 119 -0.13 6.68 -12.65
C LEU A 119 -1.10 5.80 -11.86
N TYR A 120 -2.34 6.27 -11.68
CA TYR A 120 -3.40 5.57 -10.93
C TYR A 120 -3.56 4.10 -11.36
N LYS A 121 -3.63 3.84 -12.68
CA LYS A 121 -3.76 2.47 -13.23
C LYS A 121 -2.65 1.52 -12.74
N ARG A 122 -1.44 2.01 -12.47
CA ARG A 122 -0.30 1.22 -11.99
C ARG A 122 -0.33 0.96 -10.49
N VAL A 123 -1.03 1.79 -9.71
CA VAL A 123 -1.04 1.72 -8.23
C VAL A 123 -2.37 1.21 -7.66
N LYS A 124 -3.47 1.36 -8.39
CA LYS A 124 -4.84 0.99 -7.98
C LYS A 124 -4.90 -0.40 -7.33
N SER A 125 -4.48 -1.45 -8.05
CA SER A 125 -4.57 -2.83 -7.56
C SER A 125 -3.75 -3.05 -6.28
N SER A 126 -2.60 -2.37 -6.14
CA SER A 126 -1.79 -2.46 -4.92
C SER A 126 -2.43 -1.75 -3.74
N MET A 127 -3.07 -0.60 -3.97
CA MET A 127 -3.78 0.15 -2.93
C MET A 127 -4.96 -0.66 -2.38
N TYR A 128 -5.82 -1.19 -3.25
CA TYR A 128 -6.92 -2.07 -2.85
C TYR A 128 -6.44 -3.32 -2.11
N ARG A 129 -5.37 -3.97 -2.59
CA ARG A 129 -4.79 -5.14 -1.92
C ARG A 129 -4.26 -4.82 -0.53
N HIS A 130 -3.60 -3.66 -0.35
CA HIS A 130 -3.13 -3.24 0.96
C HIS A 130 -4.29 -2.93 1.91
N ARG A 131 -5.32 -2.25 1.42
CA ARG A 131 -6.52 -1.96 2.20
C ARG A 131 -7.27 -3.21 2.63
N ALA A 132 -7.34 -4.22 1.76
CA ALA A 132 -7.98 -5.50 2.07
C ALA A 132 -7.38 -6.19 3.30
N LYS A 133 -6.09 -5.96 3.61
CA LYS A 133 -5.43 -6.51 4.81
C LYS A 133 -5.99 -5.99 6.13
N ARG A 134 -6.73 -4.87 6.11
CA ARG A 134 -7.43 -4.33 7.28
C ARG A 134 -8.59 -5.23 7.72
N TYR A 135 -9.16 -6.00 6.79
CA TYR A 135 -10.31 -6.83 7.06
C TYR A 135 -9.88 -8.25 7.40
N PRO A 136 -10.56 -8.92 8.35
CA PRO A 136 -10.36 -10.33 8.60
C PRO A 136 -10.52 -11.15 7.32
N LYS A 137 -9.74 -12.22 7.18
CA LYS A 137 -9.94 -13.16 6.06
C LYS A 137 -11.35 -13.74 6.15
N LEU A 138 -12.00 -13.83 5.00
CA LEU A 138 -13.30 -14.48 4.92
C LEU A 138 -13.14 -15.95 5.36
N PRO A 139 -14.02 -16.46 6.24
CA PRO A 139 -14.01 -17.86 6.61
C PRO A 139 -14.23 -18.74 5.38
N SER A 140 -13.59 -19.91 5.35
CA SER A 140 -13.71 -20.89 4.26
C SER A 140 -15.13 -21.42 4.08
N HIS A 141 -15.92 -21.40 5.15
CA HIS A 141 -17.30 -21.86 5.15
C HIS A 141 -18.21 -20.85 5.84
N ARG A 142 -19.39 -20.59 5.25
CA ARG A 142 -20.35 -19.59 5.74
C ARG A 142 -20.82 -19.84 7.19
N ARG A 143 -20.84 -21.10 7.64
CA ARG A 143 -21.18 -21.46 9.04
C ARG A 143 -20.23 -20.87 10.08
N TYR A 144 -18.99 -20.54 9.68
CA TYR A 144 -18.00 -19.91 10.55
C TYR A 144 -17.93 -18.39 10.39
N LEU A 145 -18.86 -17.78 9.63
CA LEU A 145 -18.91 -16.33 9.47
C LEU A 145 -19.33 -15.67 10.78
N GLN A 146 -18.35 -15.08 11.46
CA GLN A 146 -18.59 -14.19 12.59
C GLN A 146 -18.38 -12.75 12.12
N ILE A 147 -19.44 -11.94 12.18
CA ILE A 147 -19.35 -10.51 11.91
C ILE A 147 -18.84 -9.84 13.19
N PRO A 148 -17.72 -9.10 13.21
CA PRO A 148 -17.28 -8.43 14.43
C PRO A 148 -18.26 -7.33 14.88
N VAL A 149 -18.34 -7.06 16.20
CA VAL A 149 -19.26 -6.06 16.79
C VAL A 149 -19.20 -4.69 16.10
N PRO A 150 -18.03 -4.13 15.76
CA PRO A 150 -17.97 -2.84 15.05
C PRO A 150 -18.67 -2.81 13.69
N PHE A 151 -18.94 -3.98 13.09
CA PHE A 151 -19.69 -4.11 11.83
C PHE A 151 -21.16 -4.49 12.06
N ARG A 152 -21.57 -4.72 13.32
CA ARG A 152 -22.96 -4.97 13.71
C ARG A 152 -23.65 -3.74 14.27
N THR A 153 -22.91 -2.66 14.55
CA THR A 153 -23.45 -1.45 15.16
C THR A 153 -23.42 -0.27 14.20
N THR A 154 -24.42 0.62 14.29
CA THR A 154 -24.40 1.90 13.57
C THR A 154 -23.33 2.84 14.17
N LYS A 155 -23.05 3.96 13.50
CA LYS A 155 -22.19 5.03 14.06
C LYS A 155 -22.74 5.61 15.38
N SER A 156 -24.05 5.50 15.60
CA SER A 156 -24.75 5.95 16.79
C SER A 156 -24.76 4.92 17.92
N GLY A 157 -24.21 3.72 17.69
CA GLY A 157 -24.17 2.63 18.66
C GLY A 157 -25.37 1.68 18.62
N ASP A 158 -26.32 1.86 17.70
CA ASP A 158 -27.50 0.98 17.60
C ASP A 158 -27.15 -0.36 16.96
N ASP A 159 -27.80 -1.43 17.41
CA ASP A 159 -27.73 -2.74 16.73
C ASP A 159 -28.30 -2.63 15.30
N PHE A 160 -27.47 -3.04 14.34
CA PHE A 160 -27.75 -3.00 12.90
C PHE A 160 -27.84 -4.40 12.28
N LEU A 161 -27.12 -5.40 12.81
CA LEU A 161 -27.30 -6.79 12.41
C LEU A 161 -28.48 -7.40 13.17
N LEU A 162 -29.66 -7.38 12.55
CA LEU A 162 -30.91 -7.85 13.15
C LEU A 162 -30.97 -9.38 13.26
N TRP A 163 -30.58 -10.08 12.18
CA TRP A 163 -30.73 -11.53 12.12
C TRP A 163 -29.64 -12.20 11.28
N GLN A 164 -29.19 -13.36 11.76
CA GLN A 164 -28.23 -14.22 11.07
C GLN A 164 -28.71 -15.67 11.13
N SER A 165 -28.99 -16.26 9.96
CA SER A 165 -29.24 -17.70 9.83
C SER A 165 -28.01 -18.44 9.32
N ALA A 166 -27.42 -19.26 10.18
CA ALA A 166 -26.30 -20.12 9.80
C ALA A 166 -26.69 -21.21 8.79
N THR A 167 -27.96 -21.65 8.81
CA THR A 167 -28.47 -22.75 7.97
C THR A 167 -29.04 -22.27 6.63
N ARG A 168 -29.74 -21.13 6.62
CA ARG A 168 -30.34 -20.56 5.40
C ARG A 168 -29.43 -19.56 4.69
N HIS A 169 -28.27 -19.24 5.27
CA HIS A 169 -27.30 -18.27 4.74
C HIS A 169 -27.87 -16.87 4.51
N ILE A 170 -28.85 -16.46 5.32
CA ILE A 170 -29.48 -15.15 5.25
C ILE A 170 -28.92 -14.25 6.37
N LEU A 171 -28.55 -13.03 5.99
CA LEU A 171 -28.19 -11.94 6.90
C LEU A 171 -29.19 -10.81 6.69
N VAL A 172 -29.76 -10.30 7.77
CA VAL A 172 -30.68 -9.15 7.73
C VAL A 172 -30.03 -8.01 8.50
N PHE A 173 -29.79 -6.91 7.79
CA PHE A 173 -29.30 -5.67 8.37
C PHE A 173 -30.43 -4.65 8.42
N ALA A 174 -30.84 -4.27 9.63
CA ALA A 174 -31.87 -3.28 9.88
C ALA A 174 -31.72 -2.76 11.31
N THR A 175 -32.03 -1.48 11.52
CA THR A 175 -32.19 -0.92 12.87
C THR A 175 -33.63 -1.15 13.33
N GLY A 176 -33.86 -1.18 14.65
CA GLY A 176 -35.21 -1.24 15.20
C GLY A 176 -36.09 -0.05 14.78
N TYR A 177 -35.48 1.11 14.51
CA TYR A 177 -36.19 2.26 13.93
C TYR A 177 -36.69 1.97 12.52
N ASN A 178 -35.82 1.46 11.62
CA ASN A 178 -36.19 1.16 10.24
C ASN A 178 -37.30 0.12 10.17
N ILE A 179 -37.28 -0.90 11.04
CA ILE A 179 -38.34 -1.93 11.09
C ILE A 179 -39.66 -1.33 11.54
N ARG A 180 -39.66 -0.48 12.57
CA ARG A 180 -40.88 0.20 13.04
C ARG A 180 -41.43 1.14 11.97
N LEU A 181 -40.56 1.86 11.27
CA LEU A 181 -40.93 2.71 10.14
C LEU A 181 -41.56 1.87 9.01
N LEU A 182 -40.95 0.74 8.64
CA LEU A 182 -41.50 -0.20 7.66
C LEU A 182 -42.87 -0.74 8.09
N ALA A 183 -43.04 -1.11 9.35
CA ALA A 183 -44.31 -1.60 9.87
C ALA A 183 -45.42 -0.53 9.87
N ALA A 184 -45.07 0.75 9.98
CA ALA A 184 -46.01 1.86 9.96
C ALA A 184 -46.39 2.33 8.53
N MET A 185 -45.61 1.95 7.51
CA MET A 185 -45.88 2.36 6.13
C MET A 185 -47.06 1.56 5.54
N ARG A 186 -48.02 2.28 4.94
CA ARG A 186 -49.19 1.69 4.26
C ARG A 186 -48.91 1.24 2.83
N THR A 187 -47.84 1.75 2.21
CA THR A 187 -47.44 1.48 0.84
C THR A 187 -45.94 1.15 0.80
N TRP A 188 -45.59 0.10 0.06
CA TRP A 188 -44.21 -0.34 -0.11
C TRP A 188 -43.74 0.13 -1.49
N GLY A 189 -42.79 1.06 -1.53
CA GLY A 189 -42.08 1.42 -2.75
C GLY A 189 -40.85 0.55 -2.91
N MET A 190 -40.75 -0.19 -4.01
CA MET A 190 -39.49 -0.79 -4.47
C MET A 190 -38.97 0.06 -5.62
N ASP A 191 -37.67 0.35 -5.61
CA ASP A 191 -36.88 0.92 -6.72
C ASP A 191 -35.96 -0.18 -7.25
#